data_AF-A0AAD5XHC7-F1
#
_entry.id   AF-A0AAD5XHC7-F1
#
_cell.length_a   1.000
_cell.length_b   1.000
_cell.length_c   1.000
_cell.angle_alpha   90.00
_cell.angle_beta   90.00
_cell.angle_gamma   90.00
#
_symmetry.space_group_name_H-M   'P 1'
#
loop_
_entity.id
_entity.type
_entity.pdbx_description
1 polymer ?
#
loop_
_entity_poly.entity_id
_entity_poly.type
_entity_poly.pdbx_seq_one_letter_code
_entity_poly.pdbx_strand_id
1 'polypeptide(L)'
;MLHIIGRTCVGFGQGLMLSTGPVYLGEIAPTEIRGAILTIWKVFYTLGTVFSYASTLYTTTASNVLGNWQWRYVLLGQAVTPLLFLLCIPHCPESPRWLVLKGRHDDARGVLMMLRDEEDVEAELADMAVVIERDQSENPGVFGA
;
A
#
# COMPACT_ATOMS: atom_id res chain seq x y z
N MET A 1 24.86 -3.79 16.62
CA MET A 1 24.68 -3.90 15.16
C MET A 1 23.28 -4.36 14.75
N LEU A 2 22.74 -5.46 15.29
CA LEU A 2 21.44 -6.01 14.88
C LEU A 2 20.27 -5.00 14.87
N HIS A 3 20.19 -4.12 15.89
CA HIS A 3 19.14 -3.10 15.97
C HIS A 3 19.21 -2.07 14.82
N ILE A 4 20.41 -1.68 14.41
CA ILE A 4 20.60 -0.70 13.33
C ILE A 4 20.18 -1.31 12.01
N ILE A 5 20.60 -2.56 11.75
CA ILE A 5 20.21 -3.31 10.55
C ILE A 5 18.68 -3.44 10.47
N GLY A 6 18.03 -3.80 11.58
CA GLY A 6 16.57 -3.88 11.65
C GLY A 6 15.87 -2.57 11.28
N ARG A 7 16.36 -1.43 11.77
CA ARG A 7 15.79 -0.12 11.42
C ARG A 7 16.03 0.27 9.97
N THR A 8 17.19 -0.05 9.42
CA THR A 8 17.46 0.18 8.00
C THR A 8 16.50 -0.62 7.13
N CYS A 9 16.28 -1.91 7.42
CA CYS A 9 15.33 -2.75 6.69
C CYS A 9 13.90 -2.22 6.78
N VAL A 10 13.44 -1.83 7.98
CA VAL A 10 12.11 -1.25 8.18
C VAL A 10 11.96 0.07 7.41
N GLY A 11 12.99 0.94 7.43
CA GLY A 11 12.97 2.19 6.69
C GLY A 11 12.86 2.01 5.18
N PHE A 12 13.61 1.04 4.62
CA PHE A 12 13.48 0.69 3.20
C PHE A 12 12.09 0.18 2.84
N GLY A 13 11.55 -0.75 3.63
CA GLY A 13 10.20 -1.28 3.42
C GLY A 13 9.13 -0.19 3.49
N GLN A 14 9.25 0.72 4.47
CA GLN A 14 8.33 1.84 4.61
C GLN A 14 8.42 2.82 3.42
N GLY A 15 9.61 3.05 2.88
CA GLY A 15 9.82 3.89 1.69
C GLY A 15 9.08 3.34 0.46
N LEU A 16 9.24 2.03 0.19
CA LEU A 16 8.54 1.35 -0.89
C LEU A 16 7.01 1.38 -0.69
N MET A 17 6.55 1.14 0.53
CA MET A 17 5.11 1.16 0.84
C MET A 17 4.49 2.55 0.63
N LEU A 18 5.20 3.63 1.02
CA LEU A 18 4.68 4.98 0.90
C LEU A 18 4.63 5.48 -0.55
N SER A 19 5.47 4.97 -1.45
CA SER A 19 5.39 5.28 -2.87
C SER A 19 4.34 4.41 -3.57
N THR A 20 4.34 3.10 -3.34
CA THR A 20 3.45 2.16 -4.04
C THR A 20 2.01 2.19 -3.51
N GLY A 21 1.82 2.37 -2.20
CA GLY A 21 0.51 2.37 -1.55
C GLY A 21 -0.51 3.35 -2.16
N PRO A 22 -0.21 4.67 -2.21
CA PRO A 22 -1.14 5.64 -2.79
C PRO A 22 -1.30 5.49 -4.31
N VAL A 23 -0.30 4.94 -5.01
CA VAL A 23 -0.41 4.64 -6.44
C VAL A 23 -1.43 3.52 -6.65
N TYR A 24 -1.25 2.39 -5.99
CA TYR A 24 -2.18 1.26 -6.04
C TYR A 24 -3.60 1.69 -5.67
N LEU A 25 -3.74 2.41 -4.55
CA LEU A 25 -5.03 2.87 -4.06
C LEU A 25 -5.69 3.88 -5.03
N GLY A 26 -4.89 4.69 -5.72
CA GLY A 26 -5.35 5.61 -6.75
C GLY A 26 -5.76 4.93 -8.06
N GLU A 27 -5.26 3.73 -8.34
CA GLU A 27 -5.60 2.92 -9.53
C GLU A 27 -6.89 2.12 -9.34
N ILE A 28 -7.19 1.69 -8.10
CA ILE A 28 -8.45 0.98 -7.80
C ILE A 28 -9.61 1.93 -7.49
N ALA A 29 -9.31 3.13 -6.99
CA ALA A 29 -10.32 4.08 -6.54
C ALA A 29 -11.13 4.70 -7.70
N PRO A 30 -12.47 4.84 -7.57
CA PRO A 30 -13.28 5.56 -8.54
C PRO A 30 -12.84 7.01 -8.69
N THR A 31 -12.87 7.54 -9.91
CA THR A 31 -12.44 8.90 -10.26
C THR A 31 -13.04 9.96 -9.34
N GLU A 32 -14.30 9.78 -8.95
CA GLU A 32 -15.08 10.70 -8.12
C GLU A 32 -14.62 10.73 -6.66
N ILE A 33 -14.30 9.58 -6.07
CA ILE A 33 -13.96 9.44 -4.64
C ILE A 33 -12.48 9.14 -4.39
N ARG A 34 -11.65 9.12 -5.42
CA ARG A 34 -10.21 8.87 -5.33
C ARG A 34 -9.52 9.78 -4.32
N GLY A 35 -9.85 11.07 -4.32
CA GLY A 35 -9.32 12.02 -3.34
C GLY A 35 -9.70 11.66 -1.91
N ALA A 36 -10.95 11.23 -1.69
CA ALA A 36 -11.44 10.82 -0.38
C ALA A 36 -10.73 9.54 0.10
N ILE A 37 -10.59 8.52 -0.75
CA ILE A 37 -9.93 7.26 -0.42
C ILE A 37 -8.46 7.47 -0.04
N LEU A 38 -7.72 8.28 -0.82
CA LEU A 38 -6.31 8.60 -0.51
C LEU A 38 -6.18 9.37 0.82
N THR A 39 -7.14 10.26 1.11
CA THR A 39 -7.20 10.99 2.38
C THR A 39 -7.47 10.04 3.54
N ILE A 40 -8.43 9.12 3.39
CA ILE A 40 -8.76 8.10 4.39
C ILE A 40 -7.53 7.24 4.71
N TRP A 41 -6.80 6.78 3.69
CA TRP A 41 -5.53 6.06 3.89
C TRP A 41 -4.54 6.86 4.73
N LYS A 42 -4.38 8.15 4.42
CA LYS A 42 -3.46 9.03 5.17
C LYS A 42 -3.92 9.27 6.61
N VAL A 43 -5.23 9.37 6.84
CA VAL A 43 -5.81 9.49 8.18
C VAL A 43 -5.52 8.25 9.01
N PHE A 44 -5.76 7.05 8.48
CA PHE A 44 -5.45 5.80 9.18
C PHE A 44 -3.95 5.66 9.48
N TYR A 45 -3.08 6.01 8.53
CA TYR A 45 -1.63 6.04 8.75
C TYR A 45 -1.23 6.96 9.91
N THR A 46 -1.88 8.12 9.98
CA THR A 46 -1.62 9.13 11.02
C THR A 46 -2.13 8.64 12.38
N LEU A 47 -3.34 8.06 12.43
CA LEU A 47 -3.91 7.49 13.65
C LEU A 47 -3.05 6.35 14.21
N GLY A 48 -2.55 5.45 13.36
CA GLY A 48 -1.63 4.38 13.77
C GLY A 48 -0.33 4.95 14.35
N THR A 49 0.20 6.02 13.76
CA THR A 49 1.37 6.73 14.28
C THR A 49 1.09 7.32 15.66
N VAL A 50 -0.05 7.98 15.86
CA VAL A 50 -0.47 8.52 17.17
C VAL A 50 -0.58 7.40 18.22
N PHE A 51 -1.18 6.26 17.85
CA PHE A 51 -1.28 5.11 18.74
C PHE A 51 0.10 4.55 19.13
N SER A 52 1.04 4.50 18.18
CA SER A 52 2.42 4.10 18.45
C SER A 52 3.11 5.04 19.47
N TYR A 53 2.92 6.36 19.33
CA TYR A 53 3.44 7.32 20.31
C TYR A 53 2.77 7.17 21.68
N ALA A 54 1.46 6.98 21.73
CA ALA A 54 0.72 6.74 22.97
C ALA A 54 1.19 5.47 23.69
N SER A 55 1.37 4.36 22.96
CA SER A 55 1.93 3.11 23.49
C SER A 55 3.35 3.30 24.03
N THR A 56 4.18 4.09 23.34
CA THR A 56 5.54 4.39 23.79
C THR A 56 5.54 5.22 25.08
N LEU A 57 4.67 6.22 25.17
CA LEU A 57 4.51 7.06 26.35
C LEU A 57 4.05 6.23 27.56
N TYR A 58 3.00 5.43 27.39
CA TYR A 58 2.48 4.54 28.44
C TYR A 58 3.57 3.60 28.97
N THR A 59 4.31 2.97 28.06
CA THR A 59 5.38 2.04 28.44
C THR A 59 6.50 2.76 29.19
N THR A 60 6.85 4.00 28.80
CA THR A 60 7.89 4.82 29.44
C THR A 60 7.48 5.24 30.86
N THR A 61 6.22 5.63 31.07
CA THR A 61 5.70 5.98 32.40
C THR A 61 5.59 4.76 33.32
N ALA A 62 5.29 3.59 32.76
CA ALA A 62 5.24 2.31 33.48
C ALA A 62 6.63 1.64 33.67
N SER A 63 7.72 2.39 33.49
CA SER A 63 9.11 1.90 33.56
C SER A 63 9.45 1.17 34.86
N ASN A 64 8.91 1.65 35.98
CA ASN A 64 9.11 1.01 37.29
C ASN A 64 8.49 -0.39 37.39
N VAL A 65 7.54 -0.76 36.53
CA VAL A 65 6.84 -2.07 36.54
C VAL A 65 7.41 -3.02 35.48
N LEU A 66 7.81 -2.51 34.31
CA LEU A 66 8.26 -3.33 33.17
C LEU A 66 9.78 -3.54 33.07
N GLY A 67 10.59 -2.74 33.78
CA GLY A 67 12.05 -2.87 33.78
C GLY A 67 12.66 -2.90 32.36
N ASN A 68 13.67 -3.75 32.13
CA ASN A 68 14.35 -3.87 30.82
C ASN A 68 13.48 -4.41 29.65
N TRP A 69 12.23 -4.81 29.90
CA TRP A 69 11.36 -5.42 28.87
C TRP A 69 10.49 -4.42 28.10
N GLN A 70 10.42 -3.17 28.53
CA GLN A 70 9.62 -2.10 27.93
C GLN A 70 9.71 -2.03 26.40
N TRP A 71 10.94 -1.98 25.86
CA TRP A 71 11.16 -1.82 24.42
C TRP A 71 10.74 -3.06 23.61
N ARG A 72 10.71 -4.24 24.23
CA ARG A 72 10.28 -5.49 23.57
C ARG A 72 8.76 -5.53 23.41
N TYR A 73 8.00 -5.03 24.37
CA TYR A 73 6.54 -4.95 24.26
C TYR A 73 6.11 -4.06 23.10
N VAL A 74 6.75 -2.89 22.93
CA VAL A 74 6.45 -1.99 21.81
C VAL A 74 6.81 -2.65 20.47
N LEU A 75 7.96 -3.33 20.38
CA LEU A 75 8.36 -4.04 19.16
C LEU A 75 7.43 -5.22 18.83
N LEU A 76 7.05 -6.01 19.82
CA LEU A 76 6.14 -7.14 19.63
C LEU A 76 4.75 -6.66 19.20
N GLY A 77 4.24 -5.59 19.81
CA GLY A 77 2.98 -4.96 19.40
C GLY A 77 3.02 -4.44 17.96
N GLN A 78 4.13 -3.81 17.56
CA GLN A 78 4.31 -3.35 16.18
C GLN A 78 4.46 -4.50 15.17
N ALA A 79 4.95 -5.67 15.58
CA ALA A 79 5.12 -6.84 14.72
C ALA A 79 3.81 -7.56 14.38
N VAL A 80 2.75 -7.39 15.17
CA VAL A 80 1.44 -8.02 14.92
C VAL A 80 0.80 -7.48 13.64
N THR A 81 0.83 -6.17 13.43
CA THR A 81 0.21 -5.52 12.27
C THR A 81 0.75 -6.02 10.93
N PRO A 82 2.08 -6.03 10.64
CA PRO A 82 2.59 -6.53 9.38
C PRO A 82 2.32 -8.03 9.19
N LEU A 83 2.23 -8.82 10.27
CA LEU A 83 1.88 -10.24 10.18
C LEU A 83 0.43 -10.42 9.70
N LEU A 84 -0.50 -9.60 10.20
CA LEU A 84 -1.89 -9.59 9.71
C LEU A 84 -1.96 -9.17 8.25
N PHE A 85 -1.21 -8.13 7.84
CA PHE A 85 -1.14 -7.72 6.44
C PHE A 85 -0.60 -8.83 5.53
N LEU A 86 0.42 -9.58 5.99
CA LEU A 86 0.99 -10.68 5.22
C LEU A 86 -0.03 -11.80 4.93
N LEU A 87 -1.00 -12.00 5.82
CA LEU A 87 -2.12 -12.92 5.62
C LEU A 87 -3.20 -12.36 4.67
N CYS A 88 -3.37 -11.03 4.64
CA CYS A 88 -4.37 -10.37 3.80
C CYS A 88 -3.91 -10.13 2.36
N ILE A 89 -2.61 -9.90 2.11
CA ILE A 89 -2.04 -9.65 0.77
C ILE A 89 -2.54 -10.64 -0.31
N PRO A 90 -2.56 -11.97 -0.11
CA PRO A 90 -3.01 -12.90 -1.16
C PRO A 90 -4.49 -12.75 -1.55
N HIS A 91 -5.30 -12.05 -0.75
CA HIS A 91 -6.71 -11.78 -1.05
C HIS A 91 -6.93 -10.43 -1.76
N CYS A 92 -5.88 -9.62 -1.91
CA CYS A 92 -5.99 -8.30 -2.50
C CYS A 92 -5.88 -8.39 -4.03
N PRO A 93 -6.82 -7.82 -4.81
CA PRO A 93 -6.76 -7.87 -6.26
C PRO A 93 -5.52 -7.12 -6.78
N GLU A 94 -4.93 -7.61 -7.85
CA GLU A 94 -3.82 -6.91 -8.53
C GLU A 94 -4.32 -5.59 -9.15
N SER A 95 -3.42 -4.62 -9.34
CA SER A 95 -3.80 -3.35 -9.98
C SER A 95 -4.25 -3.61 -11.43
N PRO A 96 -5.41 -3.07 -11.85
CA PRO A 96 -5.89 -3.22 -13.23
C PRO A 96 -4.93 -2.58 -14.24
N ARG A 97 -4.32 -1.44 -13.91
CA ARG A 97 -3.32 -0.78 -14.76
C ARG A 97 -2.07 -1.66 -14.95
N TRP A 98 -1.63 -2.32 -13.88
CA TRP A 98 -0.48 -3.23 -13.95
C TRP A 98 -0.79 -4.47 -14.80
N LEU A 99 -2.00 -5.01 -14.70
CA LEU A 99 -2.47 -6.13 -15.52
C LEU A 99 -2.50 -5.77 -17.02
N VAL A 100 -3.00 -4.58 -17.37
CA VAL A 100 -2.97 -4.05 -18.75
C VAL A 100 -1.53 -3.89 -19.24
N LEU A 101 -0.63 -3.35 -18.42
CA LEU A 101 0.80 -3.22 -18.77
C LEU A 101 1.47 -4.57 -19.06
N LYS A 102 1.01 -5.65 -18.41
CA LYS A 102 1.49 -7.02 -18.64
C LYS A 102 0.77 -7.74 -19.80
N GLY A 103 -0.14 -7.08 -20.51
CA GLY A 103 -0.94 -7.66 -21.58
C GLY A 103 -2.04 -8.61 -21.11
N ARG A 104 -2.35 -8.64 -19.81
CA ARG A 104 -3.39 -9.49 -19.20
C ARG A 104 -4.73 -8.75 -19.14
N HIS A 105 -5.29 -8.45 -20.30
CA HIS A 105 -6.52 -7.63 -20.42
C HIS A 105 -7.76 -8.30 -19.80
N ASP A 106 -7.90 -9.62 -19.92
CA ASP A 106 -9.04 -10.35 -19.35
C ASP A 106 -9.07 -10.31 -17.81
N ASP A 107 -7.89 -10.42 -17.19
CA ASP A 107 -7.75 -10.31 -15.73
C ASP A 107 -8.00 -8.88 -15.25
N ALA A 108 -7.53 -7.88 -15.99
CA ALA A 108 -7.79 -6.47 -15.71
C ALA A 108 -9.29 -6.16 -15.74
N ARG A 109 -9.99 -6.69 -16.75
CA ARG A 109 -11.45 -6.60 -16.89
C ARG A 109 -12.17 -7.21 -15.69
N GLY A 110 -11.76 -8.40 -15.25
CA GLY A 110 -12.32 -9.07 -14.07
C GLY A 110 -12.18 -8.23 -12.78
N VAL A 111 -11.02 -7.58 -12.58
CA VAL A 111 -10.81 -6.68 -11.43
C VAL A 111 -11.65 -5.40 -11.56
N LEU A 112 -11.73 -4.81 -12.75
CA LEU A 112 -12.53 -3.59 -12.98
C LEU A 112 -14.03 -3.85 -12.79
N MET A 113 -14.54 -5.01 -13.23
CA MET A 113 -15.94 -5.43 -13.00
C MET A 113 -16.28 -5.61 -11.50
N MET A 114 -15.30 -5.88 -10.64
CA MET A 114 -15.51 -5.89 -9.19
C MET A 114 -15.57 -4.49 -8.58
N LEU A 115 -15.00 -3.50 -9.26
CA LEU A 115 -14.80 -2.14 -8.75
C LEU A 115 -15.78 -1.11 -9.34
N ARG A 116 -16.38 -1.39 -10.51
CA ARG A 116 -17.22 -0.48 -11.31
C ARG A 116 -18.42 -1.20 -11.92
N ASP A 117 -19.39 -0.42 -12.38
CA ASP A 117 -20.50 -0.92 -13.19
C ASP A 117 -20.04 -1.31 -14.59
N GLU A 118 -20.68 -2.33 -15.18
CA GLU A 118 -20.25 -3.00 -16.41
C GLU A 118 -20.16 -2.07 -17.63
N GLU A 119 -20.97 -1.01 -17.69
CA GLU A 119 -20.98 -0.05 -18.80
C GLU A 119 -19.71 0.82 -18.87
N ASP A 120 -19.05 1.09 -17.74
CA ASP A 120 -17.86 1.94 -17.68
C ASP A 120 -16.55 1.14 -17.85
N VAL A 121 -16.58 -0.18 -17.65
CA VAL A 121 -15.38 -1.03 -17.63
C VAL A 121 -14.68 -1.08 -18.99
N GLU A 122 -15.43 -1.24 -20.08
CA GLU A 122 -14.83 -1.34 -21.42
C GLU A 122 -14.21 -0.03 -21.88
N ALA A 123 -14.87 1.09 -21.59
CA ALA A 123 -14.37 2.42 -21.91
C ALA A 123 -13.10 2.73 -21.12
N GLU A 124 -13.10 2.45 -19.82
CA GLU A 124 -11.93 2.66 -18.95
C GLU A 124 -10.75 1.74 -19.35
N LEU A 125 -11.01 0.48 -19.72
CA LEU A 125 -9.97 -0.44 -20.18
C LEU A 125 -9.33 0.01 -21.50
N ALA A 126 -10.14 0.49 -22.45
CA ALA A 126 -9.67 1.02 -23.72
C ALA A 126 -8.82 2.29 -23.53
N ASP A 127 -9.28 3.22 -22.69
CA ASP A 127 -8.53 4.44 -22.35
C ASP A 127 -7.19 4.10 -21.66
N MET A 128 -7.19 3.15 -20.72
CA MET A 128 -5.95 2.68 -20.08
C MET A 128 -4.96 2.08 -21.08
N ALA A 129 -5.43 1.27 -22.02
CA ALA A 129 -4.59 0.65 -23.05
C ALA A 129 -3.93 1.71 -23.96
N VAL A 130 -4.69 2.71 -24.41
CA VAL A 130 -4.17 3.81 -25.25
C VAL A 130 -3.12 4.64 -24.50
N VAL A 131 -3.38 4.96 -23.22
CA VAL A 131 -2.43 5.73 -22.39
C VAL A 131 -1.14 4.95 -22.19
N ILE A 132 -1.21 3.64 -21.93
CA ILE A 132 -0.04 2.80 -21.74
C ILE A 132 0.77 2.65 -23.03
N GLU A 133 0.10 2.46 -24.18
CA GLU A 133 0.78 2.37 -25.48
C GLU A 133 1.49 3.68 -25.83
N ARG A 134 0.86 4.83 -25.53
CA ARG A 134 1.50 6.14 -25.68
C ARG A 134 2.72 6.30 -24.78
N ASP A 135 2.59 5.94 -23.49
CA ASP A 135 3.69 6.00 -22.52
C ASP A 135 4.86 5.09 -22.93
N GLN A 136 4.57 3.92 -23.53
CA GLN A 136 5.59 3.01 -24.07
C GLN A 136 6.29 3.58 -25.30
N SER A 137 5.56 4.28 -26.17
CA SER A 137 6.12 4.92 -27.38
C SER A 137 7.00 6.13 -27.06
N GLU A 138 6.65 6.91 -26.04
CA GLU A 138 7.40 8.10 -25.62
C GLU A 138 8.61 7.75 -24.75
N ASN A 139 8.56 6.65 -23.99
CA ASN A 139 9.62 6.31 -23.04
C ASN A 139 10.07 4.84 -23.11
N PRO A 140 10.66 4.41 -24.24
CA PRO A 140 11.04 3.00 -24.47
C PRO A 140 12.10 2.47 -23.49
N GLY A 141 12.90 3.35 -22.87
CA GLY A 141 13.94 2.97 -21.91
C GLY A 141 13.45 2.62 -20.50
N VAL A 142 12.21 2.94 -20.14
CA VAL A 142 11.64 2.66 -18.81
C VAL A 142 10.94 1.30 -18.74
N PHE A 143 10.39 0.84 -19.88
CA PHE A 143 9.61 -0.39 -19.96
C PHE A 143 10.32 -1.54 -20.70
N GLY A 144 11.47 -1.26 -21.34
CA GLY A 144 12.32 -2.24 -21.98
C GLY A 144 13.52 -2.64 -21.10
N ALA A 145 13.29 -3.54 -20.14
CA ALA A 145 14.34 -4.34 -19.48
C ALA A 145 13.78 -5.71 -19.09
#